data_AF-A0A832MJ26-F1
#
_entry.id   AF-A0A832MJ26-F1
#
_cell.length_a   1.000
_cell.length_b   1.000
_cell.length_c   1.000
_cell.angle_alpha   90.00
_cell.angle_beta   90.00
_cell.angle_gamma   90.00
#
_symmetry.space_group_name_H-M   'P 1'
#
loop_
_entity.id
_entity.type
_entity.pdbx_description
1 polymer ?
#
loop_
_entity_poly.entity_id
_entity_poly.type
_entity_poly.pdbx_seq_one_letter_code
_entity_poly.pdbx_strand_id
1 'polypeptide(L)'
;MLKSDKLERLELYKDRNTQVFLNKFLSEEISELEPVYDPKVGYHYPIVEAIVGSVQDAEAFLNRLYNAGILERRLYDKIIYCPKCGSANVSVRYCCAYCKSFDIQRSALIEHVKCGYMDVEENYKKGNKLVCPKCHEELKKPDVDYRRAGTWCTCKDCKKSFDIPVVAHFCRDCHTAFTFEDAVIKDVYAYTLREDAKEEAARGWVIIAPIRDFLLENGFEVESPAFLKGKSGANHMFDIVAYEGK
;
A
#
# COMPACT_ATOMS: atom_id res chain seq x y z
N MET A 1 -8.76 -9.25 32.60
CA MET A 1 -8.24 -9.17 31.22
C MET A 1 -7.29 -10.33 30.90
N LEU A 2 -6.10 -10.42 31.51
CA LEU A 2 -5.07 -11.44 31.19
C LEU A 2 -5.52 -12.91 31.06
N LYS A 3 -6.51 -13.40 31.84
CA LYS A 3 -7.02 -14.77 31.71
C LYS A 3 -7.95 -14.98 30.49
N SER A 4 -8.63 -13.93 30.04
CA SER A 4 -9.53 -13.95 28.89
C SER A 4 -8.72 -14.07 27.60
N ASP A 5 -7.68 -13.24 27.46
CA ASP A 5 -6.83 -13.19 26.27
C ASP A 5 -6.09 -14.52 26.05
N LYS A 6 -5.68 -15.18 27.14
CA LYS A 6 -5.00 -16.49 27.06
C LYS A 6 -5.93 -17.63 26.62
N LEU A 7 -7.18 -17.62 27.04
CA LEU A 7 -8.19 -18.59 26.59
C LEU A 7 -8.55 -18.38 25.11
N GLU A 8 -8.65 -17.13 24.69
CA GLU A 8 -8.90 -16.77 23.28
C GLU A 8 -7.74 -17.22 22.37
N ARG A 9 -6.48 -17.00 22.77
CA ARG A 9 -5.30 -17.51 22.05
C ARG A 9 -5.32 -19.03 21.90
N LEU A 10 -5.68 -19.77 22.95
CA LEU A 10 -5.74 -21.23 22.91
C LEU A 10 -6.80 -21.76 21.92
N GLU A 11 -7.96 -21.09 21.82
CA GLU A 11 -8.97 -21.46 20.83
C GLU A 11 -8.52 -21.08 19.41
N LEU A 12 -7.85 -19.95 19.25
CA LEU A 12 -7.25 -19.56 17.96
C LEU A 12 -6.17 -20.54 17.50
N TYR A 13 -5.33 -21.05 18.40
CA TYR A 13 -4.34 -22.06 18.02
C TYR A 13 -4.93 -23.40 17.56
N LYS A 14 -6.22 -23.66 17.81
CA LYS A 14 -6.93 -24.83 17.29
C LYS A 14 -7.60 -24.55 15.94
N ASP A 15 -7.72 -23.28 15.55
CA ASP A 15 -8.32 -22.89 14.27
C ASP A 15 -7.41 -23.30 13.11
N ARG A 16 -8.01 -23.95 12.10
CA ARG A 16 -7.32 -24.46 10.92
C ARG A 16 -6.49 -23.39 10.22
N ASN A 17 -7.10 -22.24 9.94
CA ASN A 17 -6.46 -21.18 9.17
C ASN A 17 -5.32 -20.56 9.98
N THR A 18 -5.53 -20.41 11.28
CA THR A 18 -4.50 -19.95 12.22
C THR A 18 -3.30 -20.89 12.24
N GLN A 19 -3.50 -22.20 12.33
CA GLN A 19 -2.38 -23.15 12.31
C GLN A 19 -1.59 -23.12 11.00
N VAL A 20 -2.29 -23.11 9.86
CA VAL A 20 -1.63 -23.01 8.55
C VAL A 20 -0.81 -21.72 8.45
N PHE A 21 -1.36 -20.61 8.93
CA PHE A 21 -0.68 -19.31 8.90
C PHE A 21 0.53 -19.25 9.84
N LEU A 22 0.39 -19.70 11.09
CA LEU A 22 1.49 -19.72 12.06
C LEU A 22 2.63 -20.63 11.61
N ASN A 23 2.31 -21.74 10.93
CA ASN A 23 3.34 -22.63 10.41
C ASN A 23 4.27 -21.92 9.41
N LYS A 24 3.79 -20.92 8.66
CA LYS A 24 4.65 -20.14 7.76
C LYS A 24 5.73 -19.36 8.52
N PHE A 25 5.42 -18.87 9.71
CA PHE A 25 6.42 -18.22 10.58
C PHE A 25 7.33 -19.24 11.26
N LEU A 26 6.78 -20.37 11.74
CA LEU A 26 7.54 -21.38 12.48
C LEU A 26 8.48 -22.21 11.60
N SER A 27 8.13 -22.37 10.32
CA SER A 27 8.99 -23.00 9.31
C SER A 27 9.97 -22.02 8.66
N GLU A 28 10.00 -20.76 9.12
CA GLU A 28 10.83 -19.67 8.58
C GLU A 28 10.57 -19.37 7.09
N GLU A 29 9.44 -19.83 6.53
CA GLU A 29 8.98 -19.44 5.19
C GLU A 29 8.76 -17.92 5.12
N ILE A 30 8.29 -17.33 6.22
CA ILE A 30 8.19 -15.87 6.40
C ILE A 30 8.72 -15.45 7.77
N SER A 31 9.50 -14.37 7.80
CA SER A 31 9.87 -13.69 9.06
C SER A 31 8.90 -12.54 9.40
N GLU A 32 8.31 -11.93 8.37
CA GLU A 32 7.34 -10.85 8.45
C GLU A 32 6.35 -11.01 7.29
N LEU A 33 5.07 -10.75 7.57
CA LEU A 33 4.04 -10.66 6.55
C LEU A 33 3.89 -9.20 6.11
N GLU A 34 4.48 -8.86 4.96
CA GLU A 34 4.28 -7.57 4.30
C GLU A 34 3.09 -7.61 3.32
N PRO A 35 2.36 -6.51 3.15
CA PRO A 35 1.30 -6.39 2.15
C PRO A 35 1.90 -6.24 0.73
N VAL A 36 1.15 -6.67 -0.28
CA VAL A 36 1.49 -6.48 -1.70
C VAL A 36 0.58 -5.42 -2.31
N TYR A 37 1.15 -4.48 -3.05
CA TYR A 37 0.39 -3.43 -3.74
C TYR A 37 -0.04 -3.87 -5.15
N ASP A 38 -1.33 -3.77 -5.43
CA ASP A 38 -1.90 -3.87 -6.78
C ASP A 38 -2.62 -2.57 -7.16
N PRO A 39 -2.39 -2.00 -8.37
CA PRO A 39 -3.00 -0.74 -8.78
C PRO A 39 -4.53 -0.73 -8.86
N LYS A 40 -5.18 -1.89 -9.01
CA LYS A 40 -6.64 -2.01 -9.12
C LYS A 40 -7.30 -2.22 -7.75
N VAL A 41 -6.75 -3.14 -6.95
CA VAL A 41 -7.38 -3.52 -5.67
C VAL A 41 -6.75 -2.83 -4.45
N GLY A 42 -5.57 -2.23 -4.60
CA GLY A 42 -4.81 -1.62 -3.51
C GLY A 42 -3.89 -2.62 -2.82
N TYR A 43 -3.65 -2.43 -1.53
CA TYR A 43 -2.85 -3.36 -0.74
C TYR A 43 -3.66 -4.60 -0.34
N HIS A 44 -3.03 -5.75 -0.41
CA HIS A 44 -3.64 -7.03 -0.10
C HIS A 44 -2.58 -8.03 0.41
N TYR A 45 -3.00 -9.21 0.91
CA TYR A 45 -2.11 -10.20 1.55
C TYR A 45 -2.27 -11.57 0.87
N PRO A 46 -1.60 -11.82 -0.28
CA PRO A 46 -1.78 -13.05 -1.05
C PRO A 46 -1.62 -14.33 -0.23
N ILE A 47 -0.64 -14.35 0.68
CA ILE A 47 -0.35 -15.50 1.55
C ILE A 47 -1.56 -15.81 2.44
N VAL A 48 -2.20 -14.79 3.01
CA VAL A 48 -3.34 -14.96 3.91
C VAL A 48 -4.60 -15.25 3.12
N GLU A 49 -4.80 -14.57 2.00
CA GLU A 49 -5.92 -14.79 1.07
C GLU A 49 -5.98 -16.25 0.59
N ALA A 50 -4.83 -16.86 0.31
CA ALA A 50 -4.76 -18.28 -0.05
C ALA A 50 -5.22 -19.22 1.09
N ILE A 51 -5.13 -18.77 2.34
CA ILE A 51 -5.53 -19.53 3.54
C ILE A 51 -7.02 -19.34 3.84
N VAL A 52 -7.50 -18.10 3.81
CA VAL A 52 -8.87 -17.76 4.25
C VAL A 52 -9.88 -17.68 3.11
N GLY A 53 -9.42 -17.56 1.86
CA GLY A 53 -10.23 -17.65 0.64
C GLY A 53 -10.70 -16.31 0.06
N SER A 54 -10.53 -15.18 0.77
CA SER A 54 -10.90 -13.85 0.25
C SER A 54 -10.07 -12.71 0.86
N VAL A 55 -10.04 -11.55 0.19
CA VAL A 55 -9.36 -10.34 0.67
C VAL A 55 -10.04 -9.79 1.94
N GLN A 56 -11.37 -9.80 1.99
CA GLN A 56 -12.14 -9.31 3.12
C GLN A 56 -11.88 -10.16 4.37
N ASP A 57 -11.83 -11.48 4.19
CA ASP A 57 -11.55 -12.40 5.29
C ASP A 57 -10.10 -12.29 5.76
N ALA A 58 -9.16 -11.89 4.88
CA ALA A 58 -7.76 -11.72 5.25
C ALA A 58 -7.54 -10.56 6.25
N GLU A 59 -8.14 -9.39 6.00
CA GLU A 59 -8.09 -8.28 6.96
C GLU A 59 -8.75 -8.66 8.30
N ALA A 60 -9.90 -9.32 8.27
CA ALA A 60 -10.60 -9.74 9.49
C ALA A 60 -9.77 -10.75 10.29
N PHE A 61 -9.17 -11.72 9.60
CA PHE A 61 -8.30 -12.73 10.19
C PHE A 61 -7.05 -12.14 10.85
N LEU A 62 -6.33 -11.27 10.14
CA LEU A 62 -5.13 -10.60 10.67
C LEU A 62 -5.46 -9.72 11.88
N ASN A 63 -6.55 -8.94 11.83
CA ASN A 63 -7.00 -8.13 12.96
C ASN A 63 -7.37 -8.99 14.16
N ARG A 64 -8.00 -10.16 13.96
CA ARG A 64 -8.33 -11.09 15.04
C ARG A 64 -7.07 -11.62 15.72
N LEU A 65 -6.06 -12.06 14.95
CA LEU A 65 -4.79 -12.54 15.50
C LEU A 65 -3.99 -11.43 16.21
N TYR A 66 -4.02 -10.20 15.67
CA TYR A 66 -3.43 -9.03 16.33
C TYR A 66 -4.13 -8.69 17.65
N ASN A 67 -5.47 -8.65 17.67
CA ASN A 67 -6.25 -8.33 18.87
C ASN A 67 -6.09 -9.38 19.97
N ALA A 68 -5.93 -10.66 19.60
CA ALA A 68 -5.60 -11.74 20.52
C ALA A 68 -4.13 -11.70 21.01
N GLY A 69 -3.33 -10.74 20.53
CA GLY A 69 -1.92 -10.60 20.88
C GLY A 69 -1.04 -11.73 20.36
N ILE A 70 -1.45 -12.43 19.31
CA ILE A 70 -0.63 -13.42 18.60
C ILE A 70 0.33 -12.70 17.67
N LEU A 71 -0.19 -11.74 16.90
CA LEU A 71 0.62 -10.89 16.04
C LEU A 71 0.90 -9.56 16.71
N GLU A 72 2.02 -8.96 16.34
CA GLU A 72 2.24 -7.53 16.44
C GLU A 72 2.28 -6.94 15.03
N ARG A 73 2.10 -5.63 14.92
CA ARG A 73 2.04 -4.96 13.63
C ARG A 73 2.74 -3.62 13.65
N ARG A 74 3.36 -3.27 12.53
CA ARG A 74 3.89 -1.92 12.27
C ARG A 74 3.13 -1.28 11.13
N LEU A 75 2.95 0.04 11.18
CA LEU A 75 2.42 0.79 10.04
C LEU A 75 3.38 0.61 8.87
N TYR A 76 2.87 0.09 7.75
CA TYR A 76 3.61 -0.12 6.52
C TYR A 76 3.36 1.03 5.54
N ASP A 77 2.09 1.36 5.31
CA ASP A 77 1.69 2.46 4.42
C ASP A 77 0.31 3.03 4.80
N LYS A 78 -0.09 4.13 4.14
CA LYS A 78 -1.45 4.66 4.14
C LYS A 78 -1.94 4.82 2.69
N ILE A 79 -3.04 4.16 2.37
CA ILE A 79 -3.61 4.17 1.03
C ILE A 79 -4.91 4.98 0.98
N ILE A 80 -5.12 5.67 -0.14
CA ILE A 80 -6.32 6.47 -0.41
C ILE A 80 -7.32 5.65 -1.21
N TYR A 81 -8.55 5.59 -0.70
CA TYR A 81 -9.69 5.02 -1.39
C TYR A 81 -10.68 6.10 -1.81
N CYS A 82 -11.32 5.88 -2.96
CA CYS A 82 -12.37 6.75 -3.44
C CYS A 82 -13.58 6.69 -2.48
N PRO A 83 -14.07 7.83 -1.97
CA PRO A 83 -15.21 7.86 -1.05
C PRO A 83 -16.52 7.40 -1.71
N LYS A 84 -16.61 7.44 -3.05
CA LYS A 84 -17.83 7.07 -3.79
C LYS A 84 -17.93 5.59 -4.11
N CYS A 85 -16.85 4.97 -4.59
CA CYS A 85 -16.88 3.58 -5.05
C CYS A 85 -15.95 2.63 -4.29
N GLY A 86 -15.15 3.13 -3.34
CA GLY A 86 -14.21 2.33 -2.56
C GLY A 86 -13.01 1.81 -3.36
N SER A 87 -12.75 2.31 -4.57
CA SER A 87 -11.58 1.92 -5.38
C SER A 87 -10.29 2.56 -4.86
N ALA A 88 -9.20 1.78 -4.87
CA ALA A 88 -7.83 2.23 -4.59
C ALA A 88 -7.17 2.95 -5.79
N ASN A 89 -7.76 2.85 -6.98
CA ASN A 89 -7.21 3.41 -8.22
C ASN A 89 -7.45 4.93 -8.29
N VAL A 90 -6.74 5.65 -7.43
CA VAL A 90 -6.88 7.09 -7.22
C VAL A 90 -5.58 7.77 -7.65
N SER A 91 -5.72 8.77 -8.52
CA SER A 91 -4.59 9.61 -8.96
C SER A 91 -4.73 11.03 -8.44
N VAL A 92 -3.61 11.74 -8.32
CA VAL A 92 -3.59 13.16 -8.00
C VAL A 92 -3.81 14.00 -9.27
N ARG A 93 -4.56 15.10 -9.13
CA ARG A 93 -4.68 16.18 -10.11
C ARG A 93 -4.30 17.51 -9.47
N TYR A 94 -3.48 18.28 -10.17
CA TYR A 94 -3.23 19.68 -9.85
C TYR A 94 -4.25 20.53 -10.60
N CYS A 95 -5.01 21.35 -9.85
CA CYS A 95 -6.15 22.09 -10.36
C CYS A 95 -6.00 23.60 -10.12
N CYS A 96 -6.71 24.37 -10.92
CA CYS A 96 -6.82 25.82 -10.80
C CYS A 96 -7.37 26.21 -9.42
N ALA A 97 -6.67 27.09 -8.72
CA ALA A 97 -7.10 27.57 -7.41
C ALA A 97 -8.48 28.26 -7.44
N TYR A 98 -8.86 28.84 -8.58
CA TYR A 98 -10.07 29.66 -8.74
C TYR A 98 -11.30 28.91 -9.25
N CYS A 99 -11.14 28.04 -10.26
CA CYS A 99 -12.27 27.34 -10.89
C CYS A 99 -12.20 25.82 -10.76
N LYS A 100 -11.17 25.28 -10.11
CA LYS A 100 -10.93 23.84 -9.90
C LYS A 100 -10.75 23.00 -11.17
N SER A 101 -10.64 23.63 -12.35
CA SER A 101 -10.25 22.94 -13.58
C SER A 101 -8.85 22.35 -13.47
N PHE A 102 -8.64 21.17 -14.05
CA PHE A 102 -7.32 20.54 -14.14
C PHE A 102 -6.52 21.00 -15.38
N ASP A 103 -7.12 21.74 -16.32
CA ASP A 103 -6.43 22.24 -17.51
C ASP A 103 -5.62 23.51 -17.16
N ILE A 104 -4.49 23.27 -16.49
CA ILE A 104 -3.53 24.29 -16.08
C ILE A 104 -2.23 24.10 -16.87
N GLN A 105 -1.67 25.20 -17.36
CA GLN A 105 -0.34 25.25 -17.93
C GLN A 105 0.66 25.65 -16.84
N ARG A 106 1.71 24.85 -16.65
CA ARG A 106 2.82 25.16 -15.74
C ARG A 106 3.96 25.80 -16.51
N SER A 107 4.42 26.95 -16.05
CA SER A 107 5.45 27.79 -16.66
C SER A 107 6.45 28.28 -15.59
N ALA A 108 7.61 28.76 -16.02
CA ALA A 108 8.53 29.47 -15.12
C ALA A 108 8.15 30.97 -15.09
N LEU A 109 8.16 31.58 -13.91
CA LEU A 109 8.10 33.03 -13.77
C LEU A 109 9.52 33.58 -13.95
N ILE A 110 9.70 34.47 -14.93
CA ILE A 110 10.99 35.10 -15.25
C ILE A 110 10.95 36.57 -14.85
N GLU A 111 11.95 36.99 -14.07
CA GLU A 111 12.28 38.38 -13.77
C GLU A 111 13.45 38.84 -14.65
N HIS A 112 13.29 39.92 -15.41
CA HIS A 112 14.42 40.60 -16.06
C HIS A 112 15.15 41.47 -15.04
N VAL A 113 16.40 41.12 -14.71
CA VAL A 113 17.20 41.79 -13.66
C VAL A 113 17.36 43.29 -13.90
N LYS A 114 17.58 43.71 -15.14
CA LYS A 114 17.86 45.11 -15.48
C LYS A 114 16.64 46.04 -15.36
N CYS A 115 15.45 45.59 -15.78
CA CYS A 115 14.26 46.45 -15.84
C CYS A 115 13.13 46.05 -14.87
N GLY A 116 13.33 44.98 -14.10
CA GLY A 116 12.42 44.46 -13.08
C GLY A 116 11.11 43.89 -13.60
N TYR A 117 10.95 43.74 -14.92
CA TYR A 117 9.72 43.16 -15.48
C TYR A 117 9.65 41.67 -15.14
N MET A 118 8.47 41.20 -14.74
CA MET A 118 8.20 39.81 -14.39
C MET A 118 7.02 39.28 -15.19
N ASP A 119 7.18 38.11 -15.79
CA ASP A 119 6.11 37.42 -16.51
C ASP A 119 6.46 35.94 -16.76
N VAL A 120 5.55 35.15 -17.32
CA VAL A 120 5.79 33.76 -17.67
C VAL A 120 6.79 33.63 -18.83
N GLU A 121 7.62 32.59 -18.78
CA GLU A 121 8.69 32.32 -19.75
C GLU A 121 8.23 32.35 -21.23
N GLU A 122 7.00 31.92 -21.50
CA GLU A 122 6.40 31.94 -22.84
C GLU A 122 6.34 33.35 -23.43
N ASN A 123 6.08 34.38 -22.61
CA ASN A 123 6.03 35.77 -23.06
C ASN A 123 7.42 36.35 -23.33
N TYR A 124 8.49 35.70 -22.83
CA TYR A 124 9.87 36.03 -23.16
C TYR A 124 10.36 35.29 -24.40
N LYS A 125 9.79 34.14 -24.76
CA LYS A 125 10.27 33.32 -25.88
C LYS A 125 10.02 33.98 -27.23
N LYS A 126 11.10 34.24 -27.97
CA LYS A 126 11.08 34.61 -29.39
C LYS A 126 12.00 33.65 -30.17
N GLY A 127 11.41 32.60 -30.73
CA GLY A 127 12.17 31.50 -31.34
C GLY A 127 13.05 30.80 -30.30
N ASN A 128 14.35 30.75 -30.54
CA ASN A 128 15.33 30.14 -29.63
C ASN A 128 15.91 31.12 -28.59
N LYS A 129 15.38 32.35 -28.50
CA LYS A 129 15.89 33.41 -27.63
C LYS A 129 14.87 33.80 -26.58
N LEU A 130 15.35 34.31 -25.45
CA LEU A 130 14.55 35.01 -24.46
C LEU A 130 14.73 36.52 -24.67
N VAL A 131 13.63 37.25 -24.80
CA VAL A 131 13.61 38.69 -25.04
C VAL A 131 12.59 39.32 -24.10
N CYS A 132 13.01 40.29 -23.31
CA CYS A 132 12.11 40.99 -22.39
C CYS A 132 10.99 41.69 -23.18
N PRO A 133 9.70 41.40 -22.92
CA PRO A 133 8.61 42.01 -23.68
C PRO A 133 8.43 43.49 -23.35
N LYS A 134 8.92 43.97 -22.19
CA LYS A 134 8.85 45.38 -21.76
C LYS A 134 9.91 46.27 -22.41
N CYS A 135 11.17 45.83 -22.47
CA CYS A 135 12.30 46.66 -22.93
C CYS A 135 13.00 46.13 -24.19
N HIS A 136 12.56 44.98 -24.68
CA HIS A 136 13.04 44.32 -25.91
C HIS A 136 14.50 43.89 -25.91
N GLU A 137 15.16 43.92 -24.75
CA GLU A 137 16.52 43.41 -24.57
C GLU A 137 16.54 41.88 -24.54
N GLU A 138 17.54 41.29 -25.21
CA GLU A 138 17.75 39.85 -25.22
C GLU A 138 18.41 39.39 -23.92
N LEU A 139 17.79 38.38 -23.29
CA LEU A 139 18.24 37.74 -22.06
C LEU A 139 19.12 36.53 -22.44
N LYS A 140 20.41 36.59 -22.13
CA LYS A 140 21.39 35.56 -22.55
C LYS A 140 21.92 34.74 -21.39
N LYS A 141 22.17 35.39 -20.25
CA LYS A 141 22.81 34.79 -19.08
C LYS A 141 21.81 34.66 -17.93
N PRO A 142 21.45 33.43 -17.51
CA PRO A 142 20.75 33.22 -16.25
C PRO A 142 21.50 33.87 -15.08
N ASP A 143 20.74 34.34 -14.10
CA ASP A 143 21.18 35.01 -12.85
C ASP A 143 21.94 36.34 -13.02
N VAL A 144 22.26 36.72 -14.26
CA VAL A 144 22.84 38.02 -14.62
C VAL A 144 21.81 38.86 -15.36
N ASP A 145 21.28 38.35 -16.46
CA ASP A 145 20.29 39.05 -17.27
C ASP A 145 18.88 38.76 -16.73
N TYR A 146 18.59 37.53 -16.30
CA TYR A 146 17.27 37.18 -15.78
C TYR A 146 17.32 36.15 -14.66
N ARG A 147 16.30 36.17 -13.81
CA ARG A 147 16.10 35.19 -12.72
C ARG A 147 14.83 34.41 -12.96
N ARG A 148 14.86 33.13 -12.58
CA ARG A 148 13.63 32.32 -12.46
C ARG A 148 13.08 32.52 -11.06
N ALA A 149 12.06 33.38 -10.94
CA ALA A 149 11.46 33.79 -9.67
C ALA A 149 10.54 32.72 -9.07
N GLY A 150 10.08 31.75 -9.86
CA GLY A 150 9.25 30.65 -9.35
C GLY A 150 8.55 29.85 -10.44
N THR A 151 7.65 28.98 -10.01
CA THR A 151 6.67 28.33 -10.89
C THR A 151 5.42 29.20 -10.96
N TRP A 152 4.87 29.34 -12.16
CA TRP A 152 3.61 30.02 -12.39
C TRP A 152 2.66 29.08 -13.14
N CYS A 153 1.39 29.14 -12.81
CA CYS A 153 0.35 28.36 -13.45
C CYS A 153 -0.65 29.30 -14.11
N THR A 154 -1.10 28.97 -15.32
CA THR A 154 -2.20 29.66 -16.01
C THR A 154 -3.31 28.66 -16.32
N CYS A 155 -4.52 28.93 -15.82
CA CYS A 155 -5.68 28.10 -16.12
C CYS A 155 -6.19 28.38 -17.53
N LYS A 156 -6.35 27.33 -18.35
CA LYS A 156 -6.87 27.50 -19.72
C LYS A 156 -8.37 27.77 -19.76
N ASP A 157 -9.11 27.38 -18.73
CA ASP A 157 -10.56 27.60 -18.67
C ASP A 157 -10.91 29.02 -18.21
N CYS A 158 -10.37 29.46 -17.06
CA CYS A 158 -10.73 30.77 -16.48
C CYS A 158 -9.69 31.88 -16.73
N LYS A 159 -8.58 31.57 -17.43
CA LYS A 159 -7.48 32.49 -17.78
C LYS A 159 -6.77 33.18 -16.61
N LYS A 160 -7.09 32.80 -15.37
CA LYS A 160 -6.41 33.30 -14.17
C LYS A 160 -5.06 32.61 -14.01
N SER A 161 -4.11 33.36 -13.49
CA SER A 161 -2.78 32.85 -13.16
C SER A 161 -2.54 32.88 -11.66
N PHE A 162 -1.75 31.93 -11.18
CA PHE A 162 -1.48 31.67 -9.76
C PHE A 162 -0.16 30.90 -9.63
N ASP A 163 0.44 30.90 -8.45
CA ASP A 163 1.71 30.24 -8.15
C ASP A 163 1.51 28.79 -7.66
N ILE A 164 0.47 28.51 -6.89
CA ILE A 164 0.23 27.20 -6.25
C ILE A 164 -1.10 26.60 -6.73
N PRO A 165 -1.08 25.47 -7.47
CA PRO A 165 -2.29 24.74 -7.80
C PRO A 165 -2.90 24.06 -6.57
N VAL A 166 -4.22 23.88 -6.59
CA VAL A 166 -4.93 23.09 -5.57
C VAL A 166 -4.84 21.61 -5.95
N VAL A 167 -4.48 20.78 -4.98
CA VAL A 167 -4.42 19.33 -5.14
C VAL A 167 -5.81 18.74 -4.98
N ALA A 168 -6.21 17.88 -5.91
CA ALA A 168 -7.42 17.07 -5.83
C ALA A 168 -7.10 15.62 -6.15
N HIS A 169 -7.90 14.70 -5.62
CA HIS A 169 -7.87 13.29 -5.99
C HIS A 169 -8.85 13.05 -7.13
N PHE A 170 -8.54 12.07 -7.98
CA PHE A 170 -9.39 11.63 -9.07
C PHE A 170 -9.39 10.11 -9.15
N CYS A 171 -10.55 9.50 -8.90
CA CYS A 171 -10.76 8.07 -9.05
C CYS A 171 -10.79 7.70 -10.54
N ARG A 172 -9.97 6.74 -10.93
CA ARG A 172 -9.89 6.24 -12.32
C ARG A 172 -11.00 5.28 -12.68
N ASP A 173 -11.68 4.72 -11.69
CA ASP A 173 -12.76 3.75 -11.93
C ASP A 173 -14.12 4.43 -12.06
N CYS A 174 -14.46 5.38 -11.18
CA CYS A 174 -15.76 6.06 -11.19
C CYS A 174 -15.72 7.54 -11.61
N HIS A 175 -14.53 8.04 -11.98
CA HIS A 175 -14.28 9.42 -12.44
C HIS A 175 -14.71 10.52 -11.46
N THR A 176 -14.86 10.18 -10.17
CA THR A 176 -15.19 11.17 -9.15
C THR A 176 -13.92 11.88 -8.70
N ALA A 177 -13.97 13.21 -8.69
CA ALA A 177 -12.98 14.06 -8.07
C ALA A 177 -13.38 14.36 -6.63
N PHE A 178 -12.42 14.37 -5.72
CA PHE A 178 -12.65 14.59 -4.29
C PHE A 178 -11.40 15.21 -3.63
N THR A 179 -11.56 15.88 -2.49
CA THR A 179 -10.45 16.59 -1.82
C THR A 179 -9.67 15.67 -0.88
N PHE A 180 -8.76 16.24 -0.09
CA PHE A 180 -8.11 15.53 1.01
C PHE A 180 -9.12 15.23 2.13
N GLU A 181 -10.01 16.18 2.45
CA GLU A 181 -11.03 16.04 3.49
C GLU A 181 -12.03 14.93 3.17
N ASP A 182 -12.35 14.74 1.89
CA ASP A 182 -13.25 13.69 1.43
C ASP A 182 -12.58 12.31 1.33
N ALA A 183 -11.25 12.24 1.37
CA ALA A 183 -10.50 11.02 1.08
C ALA A 183 -10.66 9.98 2.20
N VAL A 184 -10.98 8.74 1.82
CA VAL A 184 -10.96 7.61 2.76
C VAL A 184 -9.54 7.09 2.83
N ILE A 185 -8.83 7.40 3.91
CA ILE A 185 -7.45 6.96 4.13
C ILE A 185 -7.46 5.74 5.05
N LYS A 186 -6.86 4.64 4.62
CA LYS A 186 -6.72 3.42 5.41
C LYS A 186 -5.26 3.12 5.72
N ASP A 187 -5.04 2.66 6.95
CA ASP A 187 -3.75 2.17 7.40
C ASP A 187 -3.51 0.76 6.88
N VAL A 188 -2.31 0.52 6.37
CA VAL A 188 -1.84 -0.78 5.90
C VAL A 188 -0.70 -1.20 6.81
N TYR A 189 -0.69 -2.45 7.23
CA TYR A 189 0.22 -2.95 8.26
C TYR A 189 1.08 -4.09 7.74
N ALA A 190 2.31 -4.18 8.23
CA ALA A 190 3.07 -5.43 8.19
C ALA A 190 2.95 -6.12 9.54
N TYR A 191 2.97 -7.46 9.55
CA TYR A 191 2.72 -8.26 10.73
C TYR A 191 3.89 -9.20 11.03
N THR A 192 4.28 -9.27 12.30
CA THR A 192 5.23 -10.24 12.82
C THR A 192 4.57 -11.08 13.92
N LEU A 193 5.06 -12.30 14.12
CA LEU A 193 4.63 -13.13 15.22
C LEU A 193 5.27 -12.64 16.52
N ARG A 194 4.48 -12.36 17.57
CA ARG A 194 5.04 -11.96 18.87
C ARG A 194 5.86 -13.10 19.44
N GLU A 195 6.97 -12.77 20.10
CA GLU A 195 7.89 -13.80 20.63
C GLU A 195 7.18 -14.75 21.63
N ASP A 196 6.33 -14.22 22.51
CA ASP A 196 5.54 -15.05 23.43
C ASP A 196 4.57 -16.02 22.71
N ALA A 197 4.04 -15.60 21.56
CA ALA A 197 3.15 -16.40 20.72
C ALA A 197 3.92 -17.41 19.87
N LYS A 198 5.12 -17.04 19.44
CA LYS A 198 6.05 -17.95 18.79
C LYS A 198 6.43 -19.08 19.73
N GLU A 199 6.80 -18.80 20.97
CA GLU A 199 7.09 -19.84 21.97
C GLU A 199 5.88 -20.74 22.27
N GLU A 200 4.69 -20.15 22.42
CA GLU A 200 3.46 -20.92 22.68
C GLU A 200 3.09 -21.85 21.51
N ALA A 201 3.14 -21.34 20.28
CA ALA A 201 2.84 -22.11 19.07
C ALA A 201 3.94 -23.13 18.74
N ALA A 202 5.20 -22.78 19.01
CA ALA A 202 6.34 -23.65 18.74
C ALA A 202 6.33 -24.92 19.61
N ARG A 203 5.70 -24.94 20.79
CA ARG A 203 5.66 -26.14 21.64
C ARG A 203 5.10 -27.38 20.93
N GLY A 204 4.10 -27.20 20.06
CA GLY A 204 3.63 -28.28 19.18
C GLY A 204 4.63 -28.54 18.06
N TRP A 205 5.12 -27.48 17.41
CA TRP A 205 6.05 -27.56 16.28
C TRP A 205 7.39 -28.24 16.58
N VAL A 206 7.95 -28.09 17.79
CA VAL A 206 9.22 -28.74 18.20
C VAL A 206 9.14 -30.26 18.05
N ILE A 207 7.95 -30.85 18.23
CA ILE A 207 7.73 -32.29 18.03
C ILE A 207 7.53 -32.59 16.53
N ILE A 208 6.85 -31.71 15.81
CA ILE A 208 6.45 -31.90 14.42
C ILE A 208 7.62 -31.75 13.44
N ALA A 209 8.50 -30.75 13.64
CA ALA A 209 9.58 -30.46 12.70
C ALA A 209 10.55 -31.64 12.49
N PRO A 210 11.09 -32.31 13.54
CA PRO A 210 11.98 -33.45 13.34
C PRO A 210 11.30 -34.62 12.62
N ILE A 211 10.00 -34.87 12.90
CA ILE A 211 9.24 -35.95 12.25
C ILE A 211 9.02 -35.62 10.78
N ARG A 212 8.67 -34.36 10.47
CA ARG A 212 8.50 -33.88 9.10
C ARG A 212 9.80 -34.00 8.30
N ASP A 213 10.91 -33.51 8.85
CA ASP A 213 12.21 -33.54 8.18
C ASP A 213 12.67 -34.99 7.94
N PHE A 214 12.51 -35.86 8.94
CA PHE A 214 12.77 -37.30 8.78
C PHE A 214 11.94 -37.92 7.64
N LEU A 215 10.65 -37.61 7.55
CA LEU A 215 9.78 -38.16 6.50
C LEU A 215 10.18 -37.62 5.10
N LEU A 216 10.51 -36.34 4.98
CA LEU A 216 11.01 -35.75 3.72
C LEU A 216 12.33 -36.37 3.29
N GLU A 217 13.29 -36.54 4.21
CA GLU A 217 14.58 -37.19 3.95
C GLU A 217 14.44 -38.65 3.50
N ASN A 218 13.37 -39.33 3.92
CA ASN A 218 13.05 -40.70 3.52
C ASN A 218 12.17 -40.79 2.27
N GLY A 219 12.00 -39.69 1.53
CA GLY A 219 11.33 -39.68 0.22
C GLY A 219 9.81 -39.62 0.26
N PHE A 220 9.21 -39.28 1.40
CA PHE A 220 7.77 -39.03 1.46
C PHE A 220 7.43 -37.61 1.02
N GLU A 221 6.27 -37.45 0.37
CA GLU A 221 5.63 -36.14 0.27
C GLU A 221 4.92 -35.86 1.61
N VAL A 222 5.22 -34.73 2.25
CA VAL A 222 4.73 -34.43 3.61
C VAL A 222 3.94 -33.14 3.64
N GLU A 223 2.72 -33.21 4.17
CA GLU A 223 1.87 -32.06 4.49
C GLU A 223 1.84 -31.85 6.01
N SER A 224 2.02 -30.60 6.46
CA SER A 224 1.93 -30.23 7.88
C SER A 224 1.59 -28.74 8.03
N PRO A 225 0.53 -28.36 8.79
CA PRO A 225 -0.57 -29.24 9.19
C PRO A 225 -1.33 -29.73 7.94
N ALA A 226 -1.89 -30.94 8.01
CA ALA A 226 -2.61 -31.56 6.91
C ALA A 226 -4.10 -31.74 7.23
N PHE A 227 -4.93 -31.68 6.19
CA PHE A 227 -6.38 -31.80 6.32
C PHE A 227 -6.91 -32.89 5.39
N LEU A 228 -7.43 -33.97 5.96
CA LEU A 228 -7.93 -35.11 5.20
C LEU A 228 -9.44 -35.26 5.37
N LYS A 229 -10.12 -35.53 4.26
CA LYS A 229 -11.54 -35.87 4.27
C LYS A 229 -11.71 -37.35 4.59
N GLY A 230 -12.33 -37.65 5.73
CA GLY A 230 -12.66 -39.01 6.14
C GLY A 230 -13.74 -39.64 5.25
N LYS A 231 -13.90 -40.97 5.35
CA LYS A 231 -14.93 -41.71 4.60
C LYS A 231 -16.36 -41.25 4.88
N SER A 232 -16.60 -40.68 6.06
CA SER A 232 -17.87 -40.06 6.46
C SER A 232 -18.14 -38.72 5.76
N GLY A 233 -17.16 -38.17 5.04
CA GLY A 233 -17.20 -36.83 4.47
C GLY A 233 -16.76 -35.71 5.42
N ALA A 234 -16.47 -36.02 6.69
CA ALA A 234 -15.95 -35.04 7.65
C ALA A 234 -14.48 -34.70 7.34
N ASN A 235 -14.11 -33.43 7.49
CA ASN A 235 -12.71 -33.00 7.40
C ASN A 235 -12.04 -33.17 8.77
N HIS A 236 -10.91 -33.88 8.78
CA HIS A 236 -10.08 -34.09 9.97
C HIS A 236 -8.74 -33.37 9.79
N MET A 237 -8.23 -32.84 10.89
CA MET A 237 -6.94 -32.18 10.97
C MET A 237 -5.92 -33.14 11.56
N PHE A 238 -4.75 -33.20 10.95
CA PHE A 238 -3.60 -33.97 11.41
C PHE A 238 -2.39 -33.04 11.46
N ASP A 239 -1.54 -33.21 12.47
CA ASP A 239 -0.32 -32.42 12.57
C ASP A 239 0.65 -32.73 11.42
N ILE A 240 0.68 -33.99 10.96
CA ILE A 240 1.49 -34.46 9.83
C ILE A 240 0.69 -35.51 9.05
N VAL A 241 0.70 -35.42 7.72
CA VAL A 241 0.35 -36.52 6.82
C VAL A 241 1.52 -36.73 5.86
N ALA A 242 1.90 -37.99 5.68
CA ALA A 242 2.92 -38.40 4.73
C ALA A 242 2.33 -39.33 3.68
N TYR A 243 2.68 -39.07 2.42
CA TYR A 243 2.30 -39.87 1.26
C TYR A 243 3.54 -40.55 0.72
N GLU A 244 3.41 -41.84 0.40
CA GLU A 244 4.45 -42.58 -0.28
C GLU A 244 4.70 -41.91 -1.64
N GLY A 245 5.92 -41.41 -1.85
CA GLY A 245 6.30 -40.76 -3.10
C GLY A 245 6.12 -41.72 -4.28
N LYS A 246 5.68 -41.19 -5.43
CA LYS A 246 5.58 -41.99 -6.67
C LYS A 246 6.93 -42.51 -7.14
#